data_AF-A0A1B6FR33-F1
#
_entry.id   AF-A0A1B6FR33-F1
#
_cell.length_a   1.000
_cell.length_b   1.000
_cell.length_c   1.000
_cell.angle_alpha   90.00
_cell.angle_beta   90.00
_cell.angle_gamma   90.00
#
_symmetry.space_group_name_H-M   'P 1'
#
loop_
_entity.id
_entity.type
_entity.pdbx_description
1 polymer ?
#
loop_
_entity_poly.entity_id
_entity_poly.type
_entity_poly.pdbx_seq_one_letter_code
_entity_poly.pdbx_strand_id
1 'polypeptide(L)'
;GFPGKSPLELWAGKKPSIKHLRIIGCECYVHVPKQFRKKMDKKATKGTLVGYDFGGYRVWTGGKTIIRSRNVTFNEKPLIPSMTVRLRDEGRKKWMKKRRLKKMMRARKKGSLP
;
A
#
# COMPACT_ATOMS: atom_id res chain seq x y z
N GLY A 1 15.59 -15.77 16.12
CA GLY A 1 14.55 -15.00 15.39
C GLY A 1 14.10 -15.80 14.20
N PHE A 2 12.85 -15.68 13.78
CA PHE A 2 12.29 -16.42 12.64
C PHE A 2 12.38 -15.57 11.37
N PRO A 3 13.42 -15.74 10.53
CA PRO A 3 13.58 -14.91 9.34
C PRO A 3 12.46 -15.18 8.34
N GLY A 4 11.75 -14.13 7.93
CA GLY A 4 10.77 -14.20 6.84
C GLY A 4 9.40 -14.79 7.20
N LYS A 5 9.11 -15.05 8.49
CA LYS A 5 7.77 -15.42 8.95
C LYS A 5 7.10 -14.23 9.62
N SER A 6 5.86 -13.94 9.23
CA SER A 6 5.05 -12.96 9.93
C SER A 6 4.62 -13.48 11.32
N PRO A 7 4.42 -12.62 12.32
CA PRO A 7 3.93 -13.05 13.63
C PRO A 7 2.62 -13.85 13.55
N LEU A 8 1.76 -13.48 12.59
CA LEU A 8 0.49 -14.17 12.35
C LEU A 8 0.70 -15.59 11.81
N GLU A 9 1.71 -15.81 10.96
CA GLU A 9 2.10 -17.16 10.52
C GLU A 9 2.68 -18.00 11.65
N LEU A 10 3.46 -17.39 12.54
CA LEU A 10 4.04 -18.07 13.69
C LEU A 10 2.98 -18.50 14.69
N TRP A 11 1.94 -17.68 14.88
CA TRP A 11 0.87 -17.95 15.83
C TRP A 11 -0.21 -18.86 15.26
N ALA A 12 -0.65 -18.64 14.02
CA ALA A 12 -1.75 -19.39 13.41
C ALA A 12 -1.29 -20.62 12.60
N GLY A 13 0.02 -20.82 12.44
CA GLY A 13 0.60 -21.92 11.65
C GLY A 13 0.29 -21.87 10.15
N LYS A 14 -0.37 -20.81 9.67
CA LYS A 14 -0.86 -20.67 8.29
C LYS A 14 -0.51 -19.31 7.72
N LYS A 15 -0.16 -19.28 6.42
CA LYS A 15 0.02 -18.04 5.66
C LYS A 15 -1.28 -17.23 5.63
N PRO A 16 -1.30 -15.97 6.10
CA PRO A 16 -2.49 -15.15 6.06
C PRO A 16 -2.89 -14.82 4.63
N SER A 17 -4.19 -14.77 4.39
CA SER A 17 -4.73 -14.33 3.11
C SER A 17 -4.63 -12.81 3.00
N ILE A 18 -3.91 -12.33 2.00
CA ILE A 18 -3.78 -10.89 1.69
C ILE A 18 -4.83 -10.40 0.69
N LYS A 19 -5.80 -11.24 0.30
CA LYS A 19 -6.82 -10.91 -0.72
C LYS A 19 -7.70 -9.70 -0.37
N HIS A 20 -7.81 -9.39 0.93
CA HIS A 20 -8.60 -8.26 1.42
C HIS A 20 -7.78 -6.97 1.53
N LEU A 21 -6.47 -7.01 1.30
CA LEU A 21 -5.62 -5.84 1.31
C LEU A 21 -5.75 -5.10 -0.03
N ARG A 22 -5.86 -3.78 0.06
CA ARG A 22 -6.08 -2.84 -1.02
C ARG A 22 -5.14 -1.64 -0.89
N ILE A 23 -4.91 -0.94 -1.99
CA ILE A 23 -4.04 0.25 -2.00
C ILE A 23 -4.72 1.39 -1.24
N ILE A 24 -4.17 1.78 -0.07
CA ILE A 24 -4.63 2.97 0.65
C ILE A 24 -4.43 4.20 -0.23
N GLY A 25 -5.43 5.07 -0.30
CA GLY A 25 -5.45 6.25 -1.15
C GLY A 25 -5.99 6.00 -2.56
N CYS A 26 -6.34 4.77 -2.92
CA CYS A 26 -6.95 4.50 -4.22
C CYS A 26 -8.36 5.06 -4.34
N GLU A 27 -8.77 5.37 -5.57
CA GLU A 27 -10.16 5.66 -5.89
C GLU A 27 -11.01 4.39 -5.71
N CYS A 28 -12.17 4.53 -5.10
CA CYS A 28 -13.07 3.40 -4.85
C CYS A 28 -14.54 3.84 -4.92
N TYR A 29 -15.42 2.86 -5.08
CA TYR A 29 -16.85 3.06 -5.28
C TYR A 29 -17.62 2.20 -4.28
N VAL A 30 -18.34 2.85 -3.38
CA VAL A 30 -19.18 2.19 -2.36
C VAL A 30 -20.53 1.89 -2.97
N HIS A 31 -20.98 0.63 -2.90
CA HIS A 31 -22.30 0.26 -3.39
C HIS A 31 -23.42 0.90 -2.58
N VAL A 32 -24.41 1.49 -3.27
CA VAL A 32 -25.62 2.03 -2.65
C VAL A 32 -26.74 0.99 -2.75
N PRO A 33 -27.28 0.47 -1.63
CA PRO A 33 -28.37 -0.50 -1.63
C PRO A 33 -29.61 0.00 -2.38
N LYS A 34 -30.38 -0.92 -2.99
CA LYS A 34 -31.59 -0.58 -3.76
C LYS A 34 -32.62 0.22 -2.95
N GLN A 35 -32.76 -0.08 -1.65
CA GLN A 35 -33.71 0.60 -0.76
C GLN A 35 -33.47 2.11 -0.62
N PHE A 36 -32.23 2.58 -0.84
CA PHE A 36 -31.86 3.99 -0.78
C PHE A 36 -31.82 4.66 -2.17
N ARG A 37 -32.33 3.98 -3.21
CA ARG A 37 -32.29 4.44 -4.60
C ARG A 37 -33.68 4.50 -5.21
N LYS A 38 -33.96 5.56 -5.95
CA LYS A 38 -35.09 5.71 -6.86
C LYS A 38 -34.68 5.29 -8.28
N LYS A 39 -35.66 5.22 -9.19
CA LYS A 39 -35.42 4.86 -10.60
C LYS A 39 -34.39 5.84 -11.20
N MET A 40 -33.36 5.30 -11.85
CA MET A 40 -32.22 6.04 -12.44
C MET A 40 -31.21 6.65 -11.46
N ASP A 41 -31.31 6.40 -10.15
CA ASP A 41 -30.29 6.87 -9.21
C ASP A 41 -28.95 6.12 -9.37
N LYS A 42 -27.87 6.82 -9.02
CA LYS A 42 -26.50 6.28 -9.04
C LYS A 42 -26.40 5.02 -8.17
N LYS A 43 -25.79 3.96 -8.70
CA LYS A 43 -25.62 2.66 -8.01
C LYS A 43 -24.45 2.64 -7.02
N ALA A 44 -23.55 3.63 -7.09
CA ALA A 44 -22.38 3.69 -6.24
C ALA A 44 -21.95 5.14 -5.97
N THR A 45 -21.33 5.33 -4.80
CA THR A 45 -20.75 6.61 -4.37
C THR A 45 -19.23 6.53 -4.50
N LYS A 46 -18.65 7.48 -5.24
CA LYS A 46 -17.19 7.61 -5.41
C LYS A 46 -16.55 8.12 -4.11
N GLY A 47 -15.39 7.56 -3.75
CA GLY A 47 -14.60 8.00 -2.62
C GLY A 47 -13.16 7.48 -2.68
N THR A 48 -12.42 7.73 -1.61
CA THR A 48 -11.02 7.31 -1.47
C THR A 48 -10.87 6.34 -0.31
N LEU A 49 -10.19 5.21 -0.53
CA LEU A 49 -9.92 4.25 0.54
C LEU A 49 -8.95 4.87 1.55
N VAL A 50 -9.39 5.04 2.81
CA VAL A 50 -8.55 5.60 3.88
C VAL A 50 -8.08 4.54 4.88
N GLY A 51 -8.76 3.39 4.95
CA GLY A 51 -8.34 2.31 5.83
C GLY A 51 -9.33 1.15 5.89
N TYR A 52 -9.12 0.31 6.88
CA TYR A 52 -9.91 -0.89 7.13
C TYR A 52 -10.76 -0.71 8.38
N ASP A 53 -11.89 -1.42 8.44
CA ASP A 53 -12.75 -1.54 9.60
C ASP A 53 -12.97 -3.01 9.95
N PHE A 54 -13.70 -3.31 11.03
CA PHE A 54 -13.94 -4.69 11.44
C PHE A 54 -14.83 -5.40 10.39
N GLY A 55 -14.21 -6.17 9.51
CA GLY A 55 -14.88 -6.86 8.41
C GLY A 55 -15.25 -5.98 7.20
N GLY A 56 -14.68 -4.77 7.06
CA GLY A 56 -14.98 -3.86 5.96
C GLY A 56 -13.92 -2.80 5.70
N TYR A 57 -14.29 -1.77 4.95
CA TYR A 57 -13.41 -0.68 4.53
C TYR A 57 -13.93 0.68 4.98
N ARG A 58 -13.01 1.60 5.24
CA ARG A 58 -13.28 3.01 5.54
C ARG A 58 -13.02 3.83 4.28
N VAL A 59 -14.05 4.52 3.79
CA VAL A 59 -14.01 5.30 2.56
C VAL A 59 -14.33 6.76 2.85
N TRP A 60 -13.46 7.66 2.41
CA TRP A 60 -13.67 9.10 2.49
C TRP A 60 -14.45 9.60 1.27
N THR A 61 -15.57 10.27 1.50
CA THR A 61 -16.45 10.78 0.41
C THR A 61 -16.17 12.25 0.05
N GLY A 62 -14.91 12.69 0.07
CA GLY A 62 -14.53 14.00 -0.47
C GLY A 62 -14.88 15.21 0.40
N GLY A 63 -14.95 15.06 1.73
CA GLY A 63 -14.95 16.23 2.64
C GLY A 63 -15.82 16.13 3.89
N LYS A 64 -16.87 15.29 3.88
CA LYS A 64 -17.92 15.36 4.92
C LYS A 64 -17.93 14.18 5.89
N THR A 65 -17.67 12.96 5.45
CA THR A 65 -17.80 11.76 6.30
C THR A 65 -16.92 10.60 5.85
N ILE A 66 -16.62 9.71 6.80
CA ILE A 66 -16.06 8.38 6.54
C ILE A 66 -17.20 7.39 6.50
N ILE A 67 -17.37 6.71 5.38
CA ILE A 67 -18.34 5.63 5.20
C ILE A 67 -17.65 4.30 5.51
N ARG A 68 -18.29 3.46 6.32
CA ARG A 68 -17.88 2.07 6.57
C ARG A 68 -18.70 1.15 5.68
N SER A 69 -18.06 0.36 4.83
CA SER A 69 -18.78 -0.57 3.94
C SER A 69 -17.94 -1.79 3.59
N ARG A 70 -18.62 -2.93 3.42
CA ARG A 70 -18.03 -4.19 2.92
C ARG A 70 -18.04 -4.27 1.40
N ASN A 71 -19.02 -3.61 0.78
CA ASN A 71 -19.28 -3.70 -0.65
C ASN A 71 -18.67 -2.48 -1.34
N VAL A 72 -17.37 -2.58 -1.64
CA VAL A 72 -16.58 -1.53 -2.26
C VAL A 72 -15.86 -2.09 -3.48
N THR A 73 -15.92 -1.36 -4.59
CA THR A 73 -15.15 -1.64 -5.80
C THR A 73 -13.94 -0.72 -5.85
N PHE A 74 -12.75 -1.26 -6.08
CA PHE A 74 -11.49 -0.51 -6.00
C PHE A 74 -10.92 -0.27 -7.40
N ASN A 75 -10.55 0.99 -7.68
CA ASN A 75 -9.79 1.38 -8.85
C ASN A 75 -8.33 1.59 -8.43
N GLU A 76 -7.58 0.49 -8.36
CA GLU A 76 -6.22 0.42 -7.82
C GLU A 76 -5.17 0.91 -8.83
N LYS A 77 -5.39 2.10 -9.39
CA LYS A 77 -4.34 2.77 -10.17
C LYS A 77 -3.15 3.00 -9.24
N PRO A 78 -1.92 2.64 -9.65
CA PRO A 78 -0.77 2.87 -8.82
C PRO A 78 -0.63 4.38 -8.62
N LEU A 79 -0.68 4.82 -7.35
CA LEU A 79 -0.54 6.23 -6.96
C LEU A 79 0.79 6.84 -7.41
N ILE A 80 1.77 5.97 -7.62
CA ILE A 80 3.07 6.25 -8.21
C ILE A 80 3.04 5.76 -9.66
N PRO A 81 3.16 6.66 -10.65
CA PRO A 81 3.44 6.25 -12.02
C PRO A 81 4.64 5.31 -12.03
N SER A 82 4.62 4.24 -12.84
CA SER A 82 5.71 3.25 -12.87
C SER A 82 7.08 3.92 -13.08
N MET A 83 7.10 5.07 -13.74
CA MET A 83 8.28 5.92 -13.94
C MET A 83 8.87 6.45 -12.63
N THR A 84 8.06 6.93 -11.68
CA THR A 84 8.54 7.43 -10.38
C THR A 84 9.08 6.30 -9.51
N VAL A 85 8.51 5.09 -9.60
CA VAL A 85 9.02 3.89 -8.93
C VAL A 85 10.40 3.53 -9.48
N ARG A 86 10.54 3.46 -10.81
CA ARG A 86 11.80 3.19 -11.50
C ARG A 86 12.88 4.19 -11.13
N LEU A 87 12.58 5.50 -11.16
CA LEU A 87 13.52 6.56 -10.79
C LEU A 87 13.98 6.45 -9.32
N ARG A 88 13.05 6.11 -8.41
CA ARG A 88 13.37 5.94 -6.98
C ARG A 88 14.25 4.70 -6.74
N ASP A 89 13.97 3.60 -7.43
CA ASP A 89 14.76 2.37 -7.35
C ASP A 89 16.17 2.54 -7.94
N GLU A 90 16.30 3.24 -9.06
CA GLU A 90 17.60 3.58 -9.65
C GLU A 90 18.42 4.50 -8.75
N GLY A 91 17.79 5.54 -8.18
CA GLY A 91 18.43 6.40 -7.19
C GLY A 91 18.95 5.60 -5.99
N ARG A 92 18.15 4.66 -5.48
CA ARG A 92 18.54 3.77 -4.37
C ARG A 92 19.68 2.83 -4.75
N LYS A 93 19.67 2.22 -5.95
CA LYS A 93 20.76 1.38 -6.47
C LYS A 93 22.06 2.18 -6.61
N LYS A 94 21.99 3.39 -7.17
CA LYS A 94 23.14 4.29 -7.33
C LYS A 94 23.73 4.69 -5.97
N TRP A 95 22.87 5.01 -5.00
CA TRP A 95 23.28 5.33 -3.63
C TRP A 95 23.95 4.13 -2.95
N MET A 96 23.39 2.93 -3.08
CA MET A 96 23.96 1.69 -2.52
C MET A 96 25.35 1.40 -3.11
N LYS A 97 25.53 1.56 -4.43
CA LYS A 97 26.82 1.41 -5.11
C LYS A 97 27.84 2.44 -4.63
N LYS A 98 27.44 3.72 -4.52
CA LYS A 98 28.27 4.80 -3.97
C LYS A 98 28.69 4.52 -2.52
N ARG A 99 27.78 3.98 -1.71
CA ARG A 99 28.04 3.63 -0.30
C ARG A 99 29.02 2.46 -0.18
N ARG A 100 28.87 1.43 -1.01
CA ARG A 100 29.82 0.31 -1.11
C ARG A 100 31.21 0.79 -1.51
N LEU A 101 31.30 1.61 -2.55
CA LEU A 101 32.57 2.20 -3.01
C LEU A 101 33.24 3.04 -1.90
N LYS A 102 32.47 3.89 -1.22
CA LYS A 102 32.98 4.71 -0.10
C LYS A 102 33.49 3.84 1.06
N LYS A 103 32.86 2.70 1.34
CA LYS A 103 33.32 1.74 2.35
C LYS A 103 34.64 1.08 1.95
N MET A 104 34.77 0.66 0.69
CA MET A 104 36.02 0.07 0.16
C MET A 104 37.19 1.06 0.23
N MET A 105 36.97 2.31 -0.19
CA MET A 105 38.00 3.36 -0.13
C MET A 105 38.47 3.63 1.31
N ARG A 106 37.56 3.61 2.28
CA ARG A 106 37.90 3.76 3.70
C ARG A 106 38.72 2.59 4.25
N ALA A 107 38.40 1.36 3.84
CA ALA A 107 39.17 0.18 4.24
C ALA A 107 40.59 0.21 3.67
N ARG A 108 40.74 0.60 2.40
CA ARG A 108 42.04 0.76 1.74
C ARG A 108 42.92 1.82 2.42
N LYS A 109 42.34 2.95 2.84
CA LYS A 109 43.05 4.01 3.56
C LYS A 109 43.47 3.62 4.99
N LYS A 110 42.76 2.68 5.63
CA LYS A 110 43.12 2.13 6.95
C LYS A 110 44.16 1.00 6.89
N GLY A 111 44.25 0.30 5.76
CA GLY A 111 45.30 -0.71 5.50
C GLY A 111 46.57 -0.14 4.86
N SER A 112 46.65 1.18 4.66
CA SER A 112 47.83 1.90 4.16
C SER A 112 48.33 2.89 5.22
N LEU A 113 48.70 2.39 6.39
CA LEU A 113 49.63 3.07 7.27
C LEU A 113 50.81 2.12 7.50
N PRO A 114 52.05 2.53 7.21
CA PRO A 114 53.24 1.80 7.64
C PRO A 114 53.35 1.76 9.16
#